data_AF-A0A932MAU5-F1
#
_entry.id   AF-A0A932MAU5-F1
#
_cell.length_a   1.000
_cell.length_b   1.000
_cell.length_c   1.000
_cell.angle_alpha   90.00
_cell.angle_beta   90.00
_cell.angle_gamma   90.00
#
_symmetry.space_group_name_H-M   'P 1'
#
loop_
_entity.id
_entity.type
_entity.pdbx_description
1 polymer ?
#
loop_
_entity_poly.entity_id
_entity_poly.type
_entity_poly.pdbx_seq_one_letter_code
_entity_poly.pdbx_strand_id
1 'polypeptide(L)'
;LNGEGEKVQSPWLFSFLKAPFSVRPWLKVRMPTFDFSDQEDNLLIGFFNGLSKVEIPYAYFDDGKVPKENLDAARVLVSRDYFNCFSCHKQGDKNPEGPQEGWAPDLTLARNRLNPNWIIKWLQDPQKVQPGTKMPSFYPGGPDNVLGGKDGKQIEALRDYLATLGRKGSAADGGRSASRRTPSP
;
A
#
# COMPACT_ATOMS: atom_id res chain seq x y z
N LEU A 1 4.51 -6.69 -15.72
CA LEU A 1 5.51 -7.50 -15.00
C LEU A 1 6.80 -6.72 -14.74
N ASN A 2 7.12 -5.70 -15.53
CA ASN A 2 8.28 -4.84 -15.26
C ASN A 2 8.19 -4.20 -13.86
N GLY A 3 9.28 -4.27 -13.09
CA GLY A 3 9.42 -3.62 -11.79
C GLY A 3 8.76 -4.33 -10.60
N GLU A 4 8.19 -5.53 -10.76
CA GLU A 4 7.55 -6.23 -9.62
C GLU A 4 8.55 -6.56 -8.50
N GLY A 5 9.80 -6.91 -8.83
CA GLY A 5 10.84 -7.16 -7.82
C GLY A 5 11.20 -5.93 -6.98
N GLU A 6 11.17 -4.74 -7.58
CA GLU A 6 11.38 -3.48 -6.84
C GLU A 6 10.15 -3.12 -5.97
N LYS A 7 8.96 -3.44 -6.46
CA LYS A 7 7.69 -2.94 -5.94
C LYS A 7 7.19 -3.64 -4.70
N VAL A 8 7.22 -4.97 -4.68
CA VAL A 8 6.62 -5.76 -3.60
C VAL A 8 7.68 -6.42 -2.74
N GLN A 9 7.33 -6.72 -1.49
CA GLN A 9 8.22 -7.47 -0.61
C GLN A 9 8.24 -8.95 -1.02
N SER A 10 9.43 -9.55 -1.07
CA SER A 10 9.61 -10.96 -1.46
C SER A 10 8.75 -11.94 -0.64
N PRO A 11 8.64 -11.81 0.70
CA PRO A 11 7.78 -12.69 1.51
C PRO A 11 6.29 -12.58 1.17
N TRP A 12 5.82 -11.37 0.81
CA TRP A 12 4.44 -11.17 0.36
C TRP A 12 4.21 -11.81 -1.00
N LEU A 13 5.14 -11.64 -1.95
CA LEU A 13 5.03 -12.23 -3.28
C LEU A 13 4.99 -13.75 -3.21
N PHE A 14 5.85 -14.36 -2.39
CA PHE A 14 5.82 -15.80 -2.12
C PHE A 14 4.44 -16.25 -1.64
N SER A 15 3.92 -15.63 -0.58
CA SER A 15 2.61 -15.97 -0.02
C SER A 15 1.47 -15.76 -1.03
N PHE A 16 1.58 -14.71 -1.85
CA PHE A 16 0.59 -14.39 -2.87
C PHE A 16 0.57 -15.40 -4.02
N LEU A 17 1.72 -15.95 -4.43
CA LEU A 17 1.79 -16.99 -5.46
C LEU A 17 1.18 -18.32 -4.98
N LYS A 18 1.35 -18.67 -3.70
CA LYS A 18 0.72 -19.86 -3.10
C LYS A 18 -0.81 -19.74 -3.01
N ALA A 19 -1.32 -18.56 -2.68
CA ALA A 19 -2.74 -18.33 -2.46
C ALA A 19 -3.16 -16.93 -2.96
N PRO A 20 -3.33 -16.76 -4.29
CA PRO A 20 -3.67 -15.46 -4.84
C PRO A 20 -5.03 -14.97 -4.36
N PHE A 21 -5.11 -13.70 -3.98
CA PHE A 21 -6.36 -13.03 -3.65
C PHE A 21 -6.57 -11.76 -4.48
N SER A 22 -7.78 -11.21 -4.42
CA SER A 22 -8.13 -10.05 -5.24
C SER A 22 -7.59 -8.74 -4.65
N VAL A 23 -6.49 -8.23 -5.21
CA VAL A 23 -5.94 -6.90 -4.86
C VAL A 23 -6.75 -5.76 -5.51
N ARG A 24 -7.35 -6.02 -6.67
CA ARG A 24 -8.19 -5.06 -7.43
C ARG A 24 -9.55 -5.69 -7.69
N PRO A 25 -10.50 -5.58 -6.73
CA PRO A 25 -11.81 -6.24 -6.83
C PRO A 25 -12.58 -5.92 -8.12
N TRP A 26 -12.46 -4.69 -8.63
CA TRP A 26 -13.09 -4.20 -9.86
C TRP A 26 -12.54 -4.81 -11.16
N LEU A 27 -11.35 -5.43 -11.13
CA LEU A 27 -10.85 -6.15 -12.29
C LEU A 27 -11.42 -7.57 -12.30
N LYS A 28 -12.01 -7.97 -13.43
CA LYS A 28 -12.51 -9.33 -13.66
C LYS A 28 -11.38 -10.35 -13.78
N VAL A 29 -10.23 -9.93 -14.31
CA VAL A 29 -9.04 -10.78 -14.45
C VAL A 29 -8.48 -11.13 -13.07
N ARG A 30 -8.23 -12.42 -12.86
CA ARG A 30 -7.63 -12.97 -11.64
C ARG A 30 -6.28 -13.60 -11.95
N MET A 31 -5.41 -13.59 -10.95
CA MET A 31 -4.15 -14.33 -11.02
C MET A 31 -4.50 -15.84 -10.96
N PRO A 32 -4.02 -16.66 -11.91
CA PRO A 32 -4.20 -18.11 -11.83
C PRO A 32 -3.42 -18.71 -10.67
N THR A 33 -3.89 -19.85 -10.17
CA THR A 33 -3.12 -20.72 -9.29
C THR A 33 -2.32 -21.68 -10.17
N PHE A 34 -1.01 -21.75 -9.94
CA PHE A 34 -0.09 -22.59 -10.73
C PHE A 34 0.48 -23.78 -9.94
N ASP A 35 0.13 -23.91 -8.65
CA ASP A 35 0.58 -24.99 -7.75
C ASP A 35 2.11 -25.22 -7.74
N PHE A 36 2.86 -24.12 -7.85
CA PHE A 36 4.32 -24.16 -7.80
C PHE A 36 4.85 -24.73 -6.49
N SER A 37 5.94 -25.48 -6.60
CA SER A 37 6.78 -25.84 -5.46
C SER A 37 7.44 -24.60 -4.87
N ASP A 38 7.85 -24.69 -3.61
CA ASP A 38 8.53 -23.57 -2.95
C ASP A 38 9.85 -23.20 -3.65
N GLN A 39 10.49 -24.15 -4.35
CA GLN A 39 11.67 -23.88 -5.16
C GLN A 39 11.34 -23.04 -6.40
N GLU A 40 10.25 -23.38 -7.10
CA GLU A 40 9.79 -22.64 -8.28
C GLU A 40 9.35 -21.22 -7.90
N ASP A 41 8.63 -21.06 -6.79
CA ASP A 41 8.25 -19.73 -6.30
C ASP A 41 9.49 -18.88 -5.97
N ASN A 42 10.49 -19.46 -5.29
CA ASN A 42 11.73 -18.76 -5.01
C ASN A 42 12.53 -18.42 -6.28
N LEU A 43 12.51 -19.29 -7.30
CA LEU A 43 13.11 -18.99 -8.61
C LEU A 43 12.41 -17.82 -9.30
N LEU A 44 11.07 -17.78 -9.28
CA LEU A 44 10.29 -16.67 -9.85
C LEU A 44 10.56 -15.35 -9.12
N ILE A 45 10.61 -15.38 -7.79
CA ILE A 45 10.95 -14.21 -6.99
C ILE A 45 12.38 -13.73 -7.31
N GLY A 46 13.34 -14.66 -7.35
CA GLY A 46 14.73 -14.37 -7.74
C GLY A 46 14.83 -13.75 -9.13
N PHE A 47 14.05 -14.27 -10.09
CA PHE A 47 13.96 -13.72 -11.43
C PHE A 47 13.45 -12.26 -11.43
N PHE A 48 12.36 -11.95 -10.72
CA PHE A 48 11.84 -10.58 -10.65
C PHE A 48 12.80 -9.61 -9.94
N ASN A 49 13.46 -10.06 -8.88
CA ASN A 49 14.49 -9.29 -8.18
C ASN A 49 15.69 -9.01 -9.09
N GLY A 50 16.16 -10.02 -9.84
CA GLY A 50 17.24 -9.89 -10.81
C GLY A 50 16.91 -8.93 -11.96
N LEU A 51 15.69 -9.04 -12.54
CA LEU A 51 15.22 -8.11 -13.57
C LEU A 51 15.17 -6.66 -13.07
N SER A 52 14.85 -6.47 -11.79
CA SER A 52 14.74 -5.16 -11.17
C SER A 52 16.06 -4.67 -10.56
N LYS A 53 17.14 -5.46 -10.66
CA LYS A 53 18.46 -5.20 -10.04
C LYS A 53 18.36 -4.89 -8.55
N VAL A 54 17.47 -5.61 -7.85
CA VAL A 54 17.24 -5.43 -6.41
C VAL A 54 18.39 -6.09 -5.65
N GLU A 55 19.25 -5.27 -5.06
CA GLU A 55 20.35 -5.75 -4.21
C GLU A 55 19.85 -6.26 -2.86
N ILE A 56 18.80 -5.62 -2.31
CA ILE A 56 18.22 -5.97 -1.02
C ILE A 56 16.74 -6.33 -1.20
N PRO A 57 16.39 -7.62 -1.30
CA PRO A 57 15.02 -8.08 -1.58
C PRO A 57 14.06 -7.94 -0.38
N TYR A 58 14.60 -7.57 0.78
CA TYR A 58 13.87 -7.31 2.01
C TYR A 58 14.22 -5.94 2.56
N ALA A 59 13.32 -4.98 2.42
CA ALA A 59 13.43 -3.68 3.07
C ALA A 59 12.74 -3.74 4.43
N TYR A 60 13.54 -3.85 5.49
CA TYR A 60 13.02 -3.74 6.86
C TYR A 60 12.56 -2.31 7.12
N PHE A 61 11.33 -2.16 7.62
CA PHE A 61 10.79 -0.89 8.09
C PHE A 61 10.31 -1.05 9.53
N ASP A 62 10.95 -0.34 10.46
CA ASP A 62 10.57 -0.32 11.86
C ASP A 62 9.43 0.66 12.09
N ASP A 63 8.20 0.17 11.89
CA ASP A 63 6.98 0.95 12.07
C ASP A 63 6.73 1.39 13.52
N GLY A 64 7.45 0.82 14.49
CA GLY A 64 7.41 1.23 15.90
C GLY A 64 8.25 2.48 16.20
N LYS A 65 9.15 2.85 15.29
CA LYS A 65 10.02 4.04 15.42
C LYS A 65 9.58 5.22 14.56
N VAL A 66 8.40 5.15 13.94
CA VAL A 66 7.89 6.26 13.13
C VAL A 66 7.66 7.49 14.02
N PRO A 67 8.24 8.66 13.68
CA PRO A 67 8.00 9.90 14.42
C PRO A 67 6.51 10.27 14.45
N LYS A 68 6.01 10.68 15.61
CA LYS A 68 4.62 11.16 15.77
C LYS A 68 4.32 12.31 14.80
N GLU A 69 5.27 13.23 14.62
CA GLU A 69 5.16 14.36 13.68
C GLU A 69 4.88 13.89 12.25
N ASN A 70 5.56 12.84 11.78
CA ASN A 70 5.32 12.26 10.45
C ASN A 70 3.89 11.70 10.35
N LEU A 71 3.43 10.97 11.36
CA LEU A 71 2.06 10.43 11.34
C LEU A 71 0.99 11.54 11.38
N ASP A 72 1.21 12.57 12.18
CA ASP A 72 0.27 13.68 12.32
C ASP A 72 0.22 14.48 11.00
N ALA A 73 1.36 14.79 10.40
CA ALA A 73 1.44 15.43 9.09
C ALA A 73 0.80 14.57 7.99
N ALA A 74 1.07 13.27 7.95
CA ALA A 74 0.49 12.38 6.95
C ALA A 74 -1.03 12.27 7.07
N ARG A 75 -1.59 12.26 8.30
CA ARG A 75 -3.05 12.29 8.50
C ARG A 75 -3.69 13.54 7.90
N VAL A 76 -2.99 14.68 7.97
CA VAL A 76 -3.41 15.91 7.28
C VAL A 76 -3.32 15.72 5.77
N LEU A 77 -2.18 15.26 5.24
CA LEU A 77 -1.99 15.07 3.79
C LEU A 77 -3.00 14.12 3.14
N VAL A 78 -3.37 13.01 3.80
CA VAL A 78 -4.34 12.05 3.25
C VAL A 78 -5.80 12.50 3.40
N SER A 79 -6.05 13.59 4.12
CA SER A 79 -7.40 14.09 4.39
C SER A 79 -8.08 14.64 3.13
N ARG A 80 -9.38 14.92 3.24
CA ARG A 80 -10.19 15.54 2.17
C ARG A 80 -9.72 16.95 1.80
N ASP A 81 -9.01 17.63 2.70
CA ASP A 81 -8.56 19.01 2.49
C ASP A 81 -7.30 19.08 1.60
N TYR A 82 -6.61 17.95 1.42
CA TYR A 82 -5.40 17.85 0.60
C TYR A 82 -5.53 16.73 -0.44
N PHE A 83 -4.78 15.64 -0.31
CA PHE A 83 -4.67 14.64 -1.37
C PHE A 83 -5.87 13.70 -1.46
N ASN A 84 -6.72 13.68 -0.43
CA ASN A 84 -7.96 12.93 -0.39
C ASN A 84 -7.79 11.48 -0.83
N CYS A 85 -6.75 10.80 -0.33
CA CYS A 85 -6.31 9.48 -0.82
C CYS A 85 -7.43 8.44 -0.80
N PHE A 86 -8.30 8.51 0.20
CA PHE A 86 -9.41 7.58 0.41
C PHE A 86 -10.64 7.85 -0.46
N SER A 87 -10.62 8.90 -1.30
CA SER A 87 -11.62 9.06 -2.38
C SER A 87 -11.49 7.99 -3.46
N CYS A 88 -10.31 7.40 -3.61
CA CYS A 88 -10.04 6.33 -4.56
C CYS A 88 -9.58 5.05 -3.87
N HIS A 89 -8.78 5.14 -2.81
CA HIS A 89 -8.22 3.96 -2.15
C HIS A 89 -9.13 3.39 -1.06
N LYS A 90 -9.31 2.05 -1.08
CA LYS A 90 -9.97 1.33 0.02
C LYS A 90 -9.15 1.44 1.31
N GLN A 91 -9.83 1.42 2.45
CA GLN A 91 -9.25 1.37 3.78
C GLN A 91 -9.82 0.18 4.57
N GLY A 92 -9.24 -1.01 4.42
CA GLY A 92 -9.75 -2.22 5.06
C GLY A 92 -11.16 -2.51 4.55
N ASP A 93 -12.18 -2.53 5.41
CA ASP A 93 -13.57 -2.76 4.99
C ASP A 93 -14.27 -1.51 4.43
N LYS A 94 -13.64 -0.33 4.51
CA LYS A 94 -14.21 0.92 4.01
C LYS A 94 -13.90 1.10 2.53
N ASN A 95 -14.94 1.13 1.71
CA ASN A 95 -14.82 1.36 0.27
C ASN A 95 -14.85 2.87 -0.06
N PRO A 96 -14.20 3.29 -1.16
CA PRO A 96 -14.39 4.62 -1.71
C PRO A 96 -15.83 4.83 -2.19
N GLU A 97 -16.26 6.08 -2.24
CA GLU A 97 -17.54 6.46 -2.84
C GLU A 97 -17.49 6.37 -4.37
N GLY A 98 -18.65 6.25 -5.01
CA GLY A 98 -18.76 6.23 -6.47
C GLY A 98 -18.45 4.88 -7.14
N PRO A 99 -18.33 4.89 -8.48
CA PRO A 99 -18.23 3.66 -9.28
C PRO A 99 -16.88 2.95 -9.12
N GLN A 100 -16.91 1.61 -9.18
CA GLN A 100 -15.75 0.76 -8.91
C GLN A 100 -14.59 0.95 -9.90
N GLU A 101 -14.86 1.47 -11.10
CA GLU A 101 -13.86 1.80 -12.11
C GLU A 101 -12.90 2.91 -11.67
N GLY A 102 -13.32 3.73 -10.69
CA GLY A 102 -12.51 4.77 -10.05
C GLY A 102 -11.73 4.29 -8.83
N TRP A 103 -11.98 3.07 -8.35
CA TRP A 103 -11.35 2.57 -7.12
C TRP A 103 -9.88 2.20 -7.35
N ALA A 104 -9.12 2.29 -6.26
CA ALA A 104 -7.70 2.01 -6.15
C ALA A 104 -7.42 1.03 -4.99
N PRO A 105 -6.27 0.31 -5.02
CA PRO A 105 -6.02 -0.81 -4.10
C PRO A 105 -6.10 -0.41 -2.62
N ASP A 106 -6.45 -1.38 -1.77
CA ASP A 106 -6.51 -1.18 -0.33
C ASP A 106 -5.16 -0.79 0.26
N LEU A 107 -5.08 0.40 0.84
CA LEU A 107 -3.85 0.93 1.43
C LEU A 107 -3.47 0.23 2.73
N THR A 108 -4.39 -0.49 3.39
CA THR A 108 -4.06 -1.30 4.57
C THR A 108 -3.18 -2.51 4.24
N LEU A 109 -3.10 -2.89 2.97
CA LEU A 109 -2.17 -3.92 2.50
C LEU A 109 -0.75 -3.39 2.29
N ALA A 110 -0.54 -2.07 2.23
CA ALA A 110 0.73 -1.46 1.84
C ALA A 110 1.89 -1.95 2.70
N ARG A 111 1.70 -1.98 4.03
CA ARG A 111 2.71 -2.41 5.02
C ARG A 111 3.36 -3.76 4.69
N ASN A 112 2.54 -4.76 4.39
CA ASN A 112 3.03 -6.12 4.14
C ASN A 112 3.40 -6.31 2.66
N ARG A 113 2.72 -5.62 1.75
CA ARG A 113 2.83 -5.84 0.30
C ARG A 113 3.96 -5.05 -0.33
N LEU A 114 4.05 -3.76 -0.07
CA LEU A 114 4.87 -2.83 -0.82
C LEU A 114 6.24 -2.65 -0.17
N ASN A 115 7.26 -2.47 -1.01
CA ASN A 115 8.57 -2.03 -0.56
C ASN A 115 8.49 -0.54 -0.16
N PRO A 116 8.91 -0.13 1.06
CA PRO A 116 8.88 1.26 1.51
C PRO A 116 9.64 2.23 0.59
N ASN A 117 10.75 1.81 -0.01
CA ASN A 117 11.51 2.65 -0.94
C ASN A 117 10.76 2.83 -2.27
N TRP A 118 10.05 1.79 -2.71
CA TRP A 118 9.19 1.90 -3.89
C TRP A 118 8.01 2.85 -3.64
N ILE A 119 7.46 2.90 -2.42
CA ILE A 119 6.40 3.86 -2.08
C ILE A 119 6.89 5.30 -2.27
N ILE A 120 8.11 5.62 -1.84
CA ILE A 120 8.71 6.95 -2.05
C ILE A 120 8.77 7.27 -3.55
N LYS A 121 9.34 6.36 -4.35
CA LYS A 121 9.45 6.51 -5.81
C LYS A 121 8.08 6.69 -6.48
N TRP A 122 7.09 5.91 -6.04
CA TRP A 122 5.73 5.98 -6.54
C TRP A 122 5.06 7.32 -6.23
N LEU A 123 5.19 7.82 -4.99
CA LEU A 123 4.61 9.09 -4.59
C LEU A 123 5.30 10.31 -5.22
N GLN A 124 6.59 10.20 -5.54
CA GLN A 124 7.33 11.25 -6.24
C GLN A 124 6.77 11.51 -7.65
N ASP A 125 6.54 10.46 -8.43
CA ASP A 125 5.99 10.59 -9.79
C ASP A 125 5.34 9.28 -10.27
N PRO A 126 4.04 9.09 -10.00
CA PRO A 126 3.32 7.88 -10.41
C PRO A 126 3.33 7.66 -11.93
N GLN A 127 3.32 8.73 -12.74
CA GLN A 127 3.30 8.63 -14.20
C GLN A 127 4.62 8.12 -14.76
N LYS A 128 5.76 8.50 -14.16
CA LYS A 128 7.07 7.94 -14.53
C LYS A 128 7.18 6.46 -14.18
N VAL A 129 6.59 6.02 -13.07
CA VAL A 129 6.63 4.60 -12.66
C VAL A 129 5.65 3.75 -13.47
N GLN A 130 4.44 4.24 -13.68
CA GLN A 130 3.41 3.55 -14.47
C GLN A 130 2.66 4.57 -15.36
N PRO A 131 3.10 4.74 -16.61
CA PRO A 131 2.42 5.63 -17.55
C PRO A 131 0.94 5.29 -17.71
N GLY A 132 0.08 6.30 -17.62
CA GLY A 132 -1.37 6.14 -17.73
C GLY A 132 -2.06 5.66 -16.44
N THR A 133 -1.35 5.65 -15.31
CA THR A 133 -1.99 5.47 -13.99
C THR A 133 -3.01 6.58 -13.73
N LYS A 134 -4.12 6.25 -13.03
CA LYS A 134 -5.10 7.25 -12.59
C LYS A 134 -4.65 8.00 -11.33
N MET A 135 -3.61 7.51 -10.65
CA MET A 135 -3.09 8.19 -9.47
C MET A 135 -2.45 9.52 -9.89
N PRO A 136 -2.90 10.65 -9.33
CA PRO A 136 -2.36 11.96 -9.67
C PRO A 136 -0.93 12.12 -9.11
N SER A 137 -0.15 12.98 -9.75
CA SER A 137 1.11 13.47 -9.20
C SER A 137 0.82 14.64 -8.27
N PHE A 138 1.22 14.53 -7.01
CA PHE A 138 1.07 15.60 -6.02
C PHE A 138 2.32 16.48 -5.89
N TYR A 139 3.40 16.09 -6.57
CA TYR A 139 4.72 16.69 -6.42
C TYR A 139 5.38 16.95 -7.79
N PRO A 140 6.16 18.05 -7.93
CA PRO A 140 6.29 19.15 -6.96
C PRO A 140 4.97 19.90 -6.77
N GLY A 141 4.77 20.53 -5.60
CA GLY A 141 3.54 21.26 -5.29
C GLY A 141 2.68 20.66 -4.18
N GLY A 142 3.29 19.98 -3.21
CA GLY A 142 2.61 19.62 -1.97
C GLY A 142 2.24 20.87 -1.16
N PRO A 143 1.39 20.73 -0.12
CA PRO A 143 0.93 21.87 0.65
C PRO A 143 2.04 22.56 1.45
N ASP A 144 2.18 23.88 1.28
CA ASP A 144 3.24 24.68 1.91
C ASP A 144 3.20 24.68 3.45
N ASN A 145 2.00 24.51 4.03
CA ASN A 145 1.78 24.58 5.47
C ASN A 145 2.01 23.24 6.20
N VAL A 146 2.33 22.15 5.49
CA VAL A 146 2.63 20.85 6.10
C VAL A 146 4.12 20.55 5.98
N LEU A 147 4.79 20.30 7.11
CA LEU A 147 6.23 20.04 7.19
C LEU A 147 7.09 21.12 6.51
N GLY A 148 6.57 22.37 6.50
CA GLY A 148 7.21 23.53 5.88
C GLY A 148 7.34 23.45 4.36
N GLY A 149 6.38 22.83 3.68
CA GLY A 149 6.34 22.73 2.21
C GLY A 149 7.43 21.83 1.62
N LYS A 150 8.06 21.00 2.45
CA LYS A 150 9.16 20.13 2.01
C LYS A 150 8.59 18.83 1.44
N ASP A 151 8.44 18.77 0.13
CA ASP A 151 7.94 17.61 -0.63
C ASP A 151 8.55 16.28 -0.15
N GLY A 152 9.88 16.21 -0.04
CA GLY A 152 10.57 15.00 0.41
C GLY A 152 10.12 14.52 1.80
N LYS A 153 9.93 15.45 2.75
CA LYS A 153 9.45 15.12 4.10
C LYS A 153 7.99 14.69 4.09
N GLN A 154 7.16 15.29 3.24
CA GLN A 154 5.77 14.90 3.11
C GLN A 154 5.62 13.51 2.49
N ILE A 155 6.44 13.19 1.49
CA ILE A 155 6.50 11.86 0.87
C ILE A 155 6.96 10.81 1.89
N GLU A 156 7.98 11.11 2.70
CA GLU A 156 8.42 10.25 3.81
C GLU A 156 7.32 10.04 4.84
N ALA A 157 6.63 11.11 5.24
CA ALA A 157 5.50 11.03 6.17
C ALA A 157 4.36 10.14 5.62
N LEU A 158 4.03 10.28 4.33
CA LEU A 158 3.04 9.42 3.66
C LEU A 158 3.48 7.95 3.62
N ARG A 159 4.73 7.66 3.25
CA ARG A 159 5.29 6.28 3.33
C ARG A 159 5.13 5.72 4.73
N ASP A 160 5.53 6.48 5.74
CA ASP A 160 5.51 6.04 7.13
C ASP A 160 4.08 5.74 7.58
N TYR A 161 3.15 6.63 7.26
CA TYR A 161 1.72 6.42 7.53
C TYR A 161 1.23 5.12 6.88
N LEU A 162 1.50 4.91 5.59
CA LEU A 162 1.11 3.68 4.87
C LEU A 162 1.72 2.42 5.49
N ALA A 163 2.94 2.50 6.01
CA ALA A 163 3.59 1.39 6.70
C ALA A 163 3.01 1.10 8.09
N THR A 164 2.28 2.05 8.69
CA THR A 164 1.53 1.82 9.94
C THR A 164 0.09 1.34 9.71
N LEU A 165 -0.45 1.49 8.49
CA LEU A 165 -1.78 1.00 8.16
C LEU A 165 -1.83 -0.53 8.23
N GLY A 166 -2.97 -1.07 8.67
CA GLY A 166 -3.17 -2.51 8.78
C GLY A 166 -2.57 -3.18 10.03
N ARG A 167 -1.96 -2.42 10.97
CA ARG A 167 -1.72 -2.94 12.33
C ARG A 167 -3.07 -3.24 12.99
N LYS A 168 -3.29 -4.49 13.44
CA LYS A 168 -4.39 -4.81 14.35
C LYS A 168 -4.27 -3.87 15.57
N GLY A 169 -5.25 -2.98 15.74
CA GLY A 169 -5.28 -1.99 16.84
C GLY A 169 -4.96 -0.52 16.48
N SER A 170 -4.75 -0.15 15.21
CA SER A 170 -4.73 1.28 14.84
C SER A 170 -6.14 1.86 14.83
N ALA A 171 -6.30 3.09 15.34
CA ALA A 171 -7.55 3.80 15.69
C ALA A 171 -8.64 3.94 14.60
N ALA A 172 -8.50 3.29 13.45
CA ALA A 172 -9.54 3.15 12.43
C ALA A 172 -10.47 1.94 12.64
N ASP A 173 -10.17 1.05 13.61
CA ASP A 173 -10.96 -0.17 13.93
C ASP A 173 -12.15 0.11 14.87
N GLY A 174 -12.88 1.20 14.60
CA GLY A 174 -14.16 1.48 15.26
C GLY A 174 -15.28 0.77 14.50
N GLY A 175 -15.56 -0.49 14.84
CA GLY A 175 -16.70 -1.17 14.22
C GLY A 175 -16.84 -2.69 14.37
N ARG A 176 -16.28 -3.35 15.38
CA ARG A 176 -16.70 -4.72 15.72
C ARG A 176 -17.71 -4.71 16.85
N SER A 177 -19.00 -4.57 16.49
CA SER A 177 -20.10 -5.00 17.35
C SER A 177 -19.99 -6.51 17.55
N ALA A 178 -19.57 -6.91 18.74
CA ALA A 178 -19.68 -8.29 19.19
C ALA A 178 -21.17 -8.60 19.41
N SER A 179 -21.79 -9.25 18.43
CA SER A 179 -23.10 -9.87 18.61
C SER A 179 -22.97 -10.98 19.66
N ARG A 180 -23.28 -10.67 20.92
CA ARG A 180 -23.51 -11.66 21.97
C ARG A 180 -24.70 -12.51 21.56
N ARG A 181 -24.46 -13.78 21.26
CA ARG A 181 -25.54 -14.78 21.26
C ARG A 181 -25.84 -15.07 22.72
N THR A 182 -27.03 -14.69 23.17
CA THR A 182 -27.62 -15.20 24.40
C THR A 182 -27.94 -16.69 24.22
N PRO A 183 -27.67 -17.56 25.22
CA PRO A 183 -28.24 -18.89 25.21
C PRO A 183 -29.73 -18.78 25.54
N SER A 184 -30.58 -19.45 24.76
CA SER A 184 -31.99 -19.62 25.08
C SER A 184 -32.18 -20.51 26.32
N PRO A 185 -33.29 -20.31 27.07
CA PRO A 185 -33.54 -20.94 28.36
C PRO A 185 -33.75 -22.45 28.30
#